data_AF-A0A4Z0XQF2-F1
#
_entry.id   AF-A0A4Z0XQF2-F1
#
_cell.length_a   1.000
_cell.length_b   1.000
_cell.length_c   1.000
_cell.angle_alpha   90.00
_cell.angle_beta   90.00
_cell.angle_gamma   90.00
#
_symmetry.space_group_name_H-M   'P 1'
#
loop_
_entity.id
_entity.type
_entity.pdbx_description
1 polymer ?
#
loop_
_entity_poly.entity_id
_entity_poly.type
_entity_poly.pdbx_seq_one_letter_code
_entity_poly.pdbx_strand_id
1 'polypeptide(L)'
;MFRTALRQSSRLLTSSMRPAVFTGVRVLPSMSVAPQMAFGGRFYSSGGPPSKADIEGRIVELLKGFDKITDPSKISTTSHFSNDLGLDSLDTVEVVMAIEEEFSVEIPDKEADAIQSVGQAVDYIAAQPGAV
;
A
#
# COMPACT_ATOMS: atom_id res chain seq x y z
N MET A 1 23.78 47.31 21.70
CA MET A 1 23.75 48.35 22.74
C MET A 1 22.33 48.44 23.30
N PHE A 2 22.24 48.40 24.63
CA PHE A 2 21.02 48.50 25.44
C PHE A 2 20.11 49.66 25.01
N ARG A 3 18.78 49.50 25.19
CA ARG A 3 17.98 50.26 26.19
C ARG A 3 16.46 50.06 26.08
N THR A 4 15.85 49.87 27.26
CA THR A 4 14.56 50.40 27.77
C THR A 4 13.26 49.97 27.08
N ALA A 5 12.38 49.18 27.71
CA ALA A 5 11.49 49.47 28.86
C ALA A 5 10.21 50.24 28.48
N LEU A 6 9.05 49.67 28.82
CA LEU A 6 7.82 50.30 29.36
C LEU A 6 6.80 49.16 29.56
N ARG A 7 6.44 48.82 30.81
CA ARG A 7 5.32 49.41 31.57
C ARG A 7 4.02 49.22 30.77
N GLN A 8 3.06 48.40 31.19
CA GLN A 8 2.09 48.69 32.24
C GLN A 8 1.16 47.46 32.23
N SER A 9 0.65 46.92 33.34
CA SER A 9 -0.64 47.37 33.84
C SER A 9 -0.99 46.69 35.17
N SER A 10 -1.21 47.56 36.14
CA SER A 10 -2.05 47.45 37.33
C SER A 10 -3.28 46.56 37.23
N ARG A 11 -3.55 45.79 38.30
CA ARG A 11 -4.86 45.58 38.96
C ARG A 11 -4.55 44.96 40.33
N LEU A 12 -4.60 45.73 41.41
CA LEU A 12 -5.74 45.85 42.33
C LEU A 12 -6.21 44.48 42.87
N LEU A 13 -5.98 44.22 44.16
CA LEU A 13 -7.02 44.29 45.20
C LEU A 13 -6.50 43.68 46.51
N THR A 14 -6.45 44.52 47.53
CA THR A 14 -6.38 44.17 48.94
C THR A 14 -7.75 43.72 49.43
N SER A 15 -7.84 42.62 50.16
CA SER A 15 -8.82 42.35 51.24
C SER A 15 -8.66 40.87 51.61
N SER A 16 -7.95 40.56 52.70
CA SER A 16 -8.45 40.44 54.07
C SER A 16 -9.33 39.20 54.31
N MET A 17 -8.93 38.50 55.38
CA MET A 17 -9.73 37.62 56.24
C MET A 17 -9.85 36.12 55.90
N ARG A 18 -9.23 35.38 56.83
CA ARG A 18 -9.20 33.95 57.19
C ARG A 18 -10.62 33.41 57.52
N PRO A 19 -10.74 32.23 58.18
CA PRO A 19 -10.36 30.85 57.84
C PRO A 19 -11.61 29.92 57.89
N ALA A 20 -11.54 28.67 57.43
CA ALA A 20 -12.35 27.59 58.03
C ALA A 20 -11.87 26.22 57.55
N VAL A 21 -11.44 25.42 58.51
CA VAL A 21 -11.31 23.97 58.40
C VAL A 21 -12.72 23.42 58.15
N PHE A 22 -12.88 22.64 57.07
CA PHE A 22 -13.96 21.66 57.00
C PHE A 22 -13.38 20.33 56.53
N THR A 23 -13.08 19.50 57.52
CA THR A 23 -12.92 18.06 57.40
C THR A 23 -14.20 17.46 56.81
N GLY A 24 -14.21 17.28 55.50
CA GLY A 24 -15.18 16.45 54.80
C GLY A 24 -14.44 15.34 54.09
N VAL A 25 -14.49 14.13 54.65
CA VAL A 25 -14.07 12.92 53.95
C VAL A 25 -15.02 12.75 52.75
N ARG A 26 -14.60 13.23 51.57
CA ARG A 26 -15.24 12.86 50.31
C ARG A 26 -14.81 11.45 49.99
N VAL A 27 -15.71 10.49 50.21
CA VAL A 27 -15.62 9.16 49.63
C VAL A 27 -15.62 9.33 48.12
N LEU A 28 -14.44 9.18 47.51
CA LEU A 28 -14.30 9.13 46.06
C LEU A 28 -15.04 7.88 45.58
N PRO A 29 -16.01 7.97 44.66
CA PRO A 29 -16.50 6.79 43.99
C PRO A 29 -15.31 6.17 43.25
N SER A 30 -15.09 4.88 43.44
CA SER A 30 -14.12 4.08 42.71
C SER A 30 -14.50 4.08 41.23
N MET A 31 -14.06 5.10 40.48
CA MET A 31 -14.07 5.06 39.04
C MET A 31 -13.01 4.04 38.64
N SER A 32 -13.47 2.83 38.28
CA SER A 32 -12.68 1.86 37.54
C SER A 32 -12.19 2.53 36.25
N VAL A 33 -10.98 3.10 36.29
CA VAL A 33 -10.24 3.48 35.09
C VAL A 33 -9.79 2.17 34.45
N ALA A 34 -10.68 1.56 33.68
CA ALA A 34 -10.25 0.56 32.72
C ALA A 34 -9.27 1.28 31.78
N PRO A 35 -8.04 0.76 31.57
CA PRO A 35 -7.20 1.31 30.53
C PRO A 35 -7.97 1.02 29.25
N GLN A 36 -8.51 2.05 28.61
CA GLN A 36 -8.86 1.91 27.21
C GLN A 36 -7.52 1.66 26.51
N MET A 37 -7.20 0.38 26.32
CA MET A 37 -6.36 -0.13 25.27
C MET A 37 -7.00 0.33 23.95
N ALA A 38 -6.87 1.61 23.64
CA ALA A 38 -6.88 2.06 22.27
C ALA A 38 -5.55 1.60 21.71
N PHE A 39 -5.49 0.31 21.35
CA PHE A 39 -4.59 -0.19 20.31
C PHE A 39 -4.92 0.61 19.05
N GLY A 40 -4.36 1.81 18.96
CA GLY A 40 -4.30 2.58 17.74
C GLY A 40 -3.38 1.83 16.79
N GLY A 41 -3.92 0.78 16.16
CA GLY A 41 -3.32 0.16 15.00
C GLY A 41 -3.13 1.27 13.98
N ARG A 42 -1.89 1.72 13.83
CA ARG A 42 -1.50 2.56 12.70
C ARG A 42 -1.59 1.66 11.48
N PHE A 43 -2.73 1.68 10.81
CA PHE A 43 -2.89 1.09 9.49
C PHE A 43 -2.23 2.05 8.51
N TYR A 44 -0.95 1.80 8.21
CA TYR A 44 -0.32 2.37 7.03
C TYR A 44 -1.01 1.69 5.84
N SER A 45 -1.56 2.47 4.92
CA SER A 45 -1.99 1.96 3.61
C SER A 45 -0.73 1.61 2.82
N SER A 46 -0.06 0.50 3.17
CA SER A 46 0.68 -0.25 2.16
C SER A 46 -0.40 -1.00 1.39
N GLY A 47 -0.56 -0.69 0.10
CA GLY A 47 -1.39 -1.51 -0.78
C GLY A 47 -1.08 -2.98 -0.49
N GLY A 48 -2.12 -3.78 -0.25
CA GLY A 48 -1.95 -5.21 -0.08
C GLY A 48 -1.24 -5.81 -1.31
N PRO A 49 -0.77 -7.06 -1.23
CA PRO A 49 -0.22 -7.73 -2.39
C PRO A 49 -1.19 -7.57 -3.58
N PRO A 50 -0.67 -7.23 -4.78
CA PRO A 50 -1.52 -6.97 -5.94
C PRO A 50 -2.45 -8.16 -6.14
N SER A 51 -3.74 -7.89 -6.32
CA SER A 51 -4.69 -8.97 -6.53
C SER A 51 -4.40 -9.63 -7.88
N LYS A 52 -4.75 -10.91 -8.03
CA LYS A 52 -4.58 -11.64 -9.30
C LYS A 52 -5.21 -10.89 -10.49
N ALA A 53 -6.31 -10.18 -10.25
CA ALA A 53 -6.98 -9.35 -11.24
C ALA A 53 -6.17 -8.10 -11.65
N ASP A 54 -5.43 -7.50 -10.72
CA ASP A 54 -4.56 -6.34 -11.03
C ASP A 54 -3.36 -6.77 -11.89
N ILE A 55 -2.76 -7.92 -11.56
CA ILE A 55 -1.66 -8.52 -12.33
C ILE A 55 -2.13 -8.82 -13.75
N GLU A 56 -3.29 -9.48 -13.87
CA GLU A 56 -3.89 -9.78 -15.16
C GLU A 56 -4.17 -8.51 -15.99
N GLY A 57 -4.72 -7.47 -15.37
CA GLY A 57 -4.96 -6.19 -16.02
C GLY A 57 -3.67 -5.59 -16.61
N ARG A 58 -2.60 -5.54 -15.81
CA ARG A 58 -1.29 -5.01 -16.25
C ARG A 58 -0.69 -5.84 -17.39
N ILE A 59 -0.73 -7.18 -17.31
CA ILE A 59 -0.21 -8.04 -18.38
C ILE A 59 -1.01 -7.85 -19.67
N VAL A 60 -2.34 -7.75 -19.59
CA VAL A 60 -3.20 -7.51 -20.76
C VAL A 60 -2.90 -6.14 -21.37
N GLU A 61 -2.62 -5.12 -20.56
CA GLU A 61 -2.19 -3.80 -21.04
C GLU A 61 -0.83 -3.84 -21.75
N LEU A 62 0.15 -4.56 -21.19
CA LEU A 62 1.44 -4.78 -21.85
C LEU A 62 1.28 -5.45 -23.21
N LEU A 63 0.47 -6.52 -23.29
CA LEU A 63 0.22 -7.24 -24.54
C LEU A 63 -0.47 -6.36 -25.59
N LYS A 64 -1.40 -5.48 -25.20
CA LYS A 64 -2.01 -4.52 -26.13
C LYS A 64 -1.01 -3.52 -26.71
N GLY A 65 0.09 -3.25 -26.01
CA GLY A 65 1.17 -2.39 -26.48
C GLY A 65 2.18 -3.07 -27.40
N PHE A 66 2.13 -4.39 -27.54
CA PHE A 66 3.02 -5.13 -28.43
C PHE A 66 2.58 -5.01 -29.89
N ASP A 67 3.42 -4.42 -30.74
CA ASP A 67 3.16 -4.17 -32.16
C ASP A 67 2.84 -5.44 -32.98
N LYS A 68 3.27 -6.61 -32.49
CA LYS A 68 3.04 -7.90 -33.13
C LYS A 68 1.62 -8.44 -32.92
N ILE A 69 0.88 -7.92 -31.94
CA ILE A 69 -0.49 -8.36 -31.65
C ILE A 69 -1.48 -7.52 -32.47
N THR A 70 -2.00 -8.13 -33.55
CA THR A 70 -2.91 -7.43 -34.47
C THR A 70 -4.34 -7.31 -33.93
N ASP A 71 -4.77 -8.25 -33.08
CA ASP A 71 -6.15 -8.35 -32.58
C ASP A 71 -6.20 -8.36 -31.03
N PRO A 72 -6.39 -7.21 -30.37
CA PRO A 72 -6.44 -7.15 -28.91
C PRO A 72 -7.64 -7.89 -28.31
N SER A 73 -8.67 -8.17 -29.11
CA SER A 73 -9.84 -8.95 -28.70
C SER A 73 -9.54 -10.44 -28.48
N LYS A 74 -8.40 -10.94 -28.97
CA LYS A 74 -7.98 -12.34 -28.77
C LYS A 74 -7.24 -12.56 -27.45
N ILE A 75 -6.80 -11.48 -26.80
CA ILE A 75 -6.09 -11.55 -25.52
C ILE A 75 -7.10 -11.95 -24.44
N SER A 76 -6.89 -13.14 -23.87
CA SER A 76 -7.67 -13.65 -22.75
C SER A 76 -6.74 -14.29 -21.72
N THR A 77 -7.21 -14.48 -20.49
CA THR A 77 -6.45 -15.20 -19.46
C THR A 77 -6.05 -16.60 -19.90
N THR A 78 -6.82 -17.22 -20.80
CA THR A 78 -6.58 -18.58 -21.29
C THR A 78 -5.86 -18.64 -22.62
N SER A 79 -5.55 -17.50 -23.25
CA SER A 79 -4.92 -17.49 -24.58
C SER A 79 -3.46 -17.93 -24.51
N HIS A 80 -3.07 -18.76 -25.46
CA HIS A 80 -1.70 -19.19 -25.69
C HIS A 80 -0.93 -18.18 -26.53
N PHE A 81 0.30 -17.87 -26.12
CA PHE A 81 1.14 -16.89 -26.82
C PHE A 81 1.43 -17.29 -28.27
N SER A 82 1.80 -18.55 -28.51
CA SER A 82 2.08 -19.02 -29.88
C SER A 82 0.83 -19.38 -30.67
N ASN A 83 -0.13 -20.09 -30.08
CA ASN A 83 -1.27 -20.64 -30.82
C ASN A 83 -2.38 -19.61 -31.09
N ASP A 84 -2.68 -18.73 -30.13
CA ASP A 84 -3.81 -17.79 -30.24
C ASP A 84 -3.35 -16.40 -30.66
N LEU A 85 -2.24 -15.93 -30.09
CA LEU A 85 -1.68 -14.61 -30.38
C LEU A 85 -0.68 -14.65 -31.56
N GLY A 86 -0.23 -15.85 -31.97
CA GLY A 86 0.66 -16.00 -33.12
C GLY A 86 2.07 -15.49 -32.89
N LEU A 87 2.50 -15.36 -31.62
CA LEU A 87 3.84 -14.92 -31.27
C LEU A 87 4.86 -16.02 -31.59
N ASP A 88 5.99 -15.62 -32.18
CA ASP A 88 7.10 -16.55 -32.39
C ASP A 88 7.87 -16.82 -31.08
N SER A 89 8.81 -17.77 -31.09
CA SER A 89 9.58 -18.12 -29.89
C SER A 89 10.53 -17.02 -29.42
N LEU A 90 10.82 -16.02 -30.26
CA LEU A 90 11.66 -14.87 -29.92
C LEU A 90 10.80 -13.77 -29.30
N ASP A 91 9.58 -13.59 -29.80
CA ASP A 91 8.55 -12.69 -29.28
C ASP A 91 8.12 -13.07 -27.88
N THR A 92 8.02 -14.36 -27.58
CA THR A 92 7.74 -14.83 -26.22
C THR A 92 8.83 -14.41 -25.24
N VAL A 93 10.10 -14.38 -25.66
CA VAL A 93 11.20 -13.90 -24.82
C VAL A 93 11.08 -12.39 -24.58
N GLU A 94 10.76 -11.61 -25.62
CA GLU A 94 10.53 -10.16 -25.48
C GLU A 94 9.38 -9.84 -24.53
N VAL A 95 8.26 -10.58 -24.64
CA VAL A 95 7.10 -10.43 -23.75
C VAL A 95 7.46 -10.79 -22.31
N VAL A 96 8.19 -11.88 -22.09
CA VAL A 96 8.63 -12.29 -20.74
C VAL A 96 9.54 -11.22 -20.13
N MET A 97 10.50 -10.69 -20.89
CA MET A 97 11.37 -9.61 -20.42
C MET A 97 10.58 -8.34 -20.05
N ALA A 98 9.58 -7.97 -20.86
CA ALA A 98 8.71 -6.83 -20.53
C ALA A 98 7.89 -7.06 -19.24
N ILE A 99 7.45 -8.30 -19.01
CA ILE A 99 6.74 -8.68 -17.78
C ILE A 99 7.70 -8.65 -16.57
N GLU A 100 8.94 -9.13 -16.72
CA GLU A 100 9.99 -9.04 -15.70
C GLU A 100 10.25 -7.61 -15.26
N GLU A 101 10.39 -6.70 -16.22
CA GLU A 101 10.61 -5.28 -15.97
C GLU A 101 9.40 -4.63 -15.27
N GLU A 102 8.18 -4.92 -15.73
CA GLU A 102 6.94 -4.32 -15.20
C GLU A 102 6.69 -4.69 -13.73
N PHE A 103 6.99 -5.94 -13.34
CA PHE A 103 6.78 -6.44 -11.98
C PHE A 103 8.07 -6.47 -11.15
N SER A 104 9.21 -6.05 -11.72
CA SER A 104 10.54 -6.09 -11.09
C SER A 104 10.87 -7.48 -10.52
N VAL A 105 10.61 -8.52 -11.32
CA VAL A 105 10.88 -9.93 -10.99
C VAL A 105 11.92 -10.52 -11.92
N GLU A 106 12.60 -11.56 -11.48
CA GLU A 106 13.50 -12.36 -12.34
C GLU A 106 12.84 -13.72 -12.59
N ILE A 107 12.62 -14.07 -13.87
CA ILE A 107 12.08 -15.38 -14.28
C ILE A 107 13.24 -16.15 -14.92
N PRO A 108 13.64 -17.30 -14.37
CA PRO A 108 14.69 -18.09 -15.01
C PRO A 108 14.20 -18.64 -16.35
N ASP A 109 15.09 -18.71 -17.35
CA ASP A 109 14.77 -19.17 -18.72
C ASP A 109 13.96 -20.47 -18.76
N LYS A 110 14.26 -21.42 -17.87
CA LYS A 110 13.56 -22.71 -17.77
C LYS A 110 12.09 -22.59 -17.42
N GLU A 111 11.74 -21.59 -16.62
CA GLU A 111 10.37 -21.31 -16.21
C GLU A 111 9.68 -20.41 -17.24
N ALA A 112 10.40 -19.45 -17.83
CA ALA A 112 9.93 -18.68 -18.98
C ALA A 112 9.48 -19.57 -20.15
N ASP A 113 10.26 -20.60 -20.50
CA ASP A 113 9.92 -21.59 -21.53
C ASP A 113 8.66 -22.42 -21.19
N ALA A 114 8.36 -22.58 -19.89
CA ALA A 114 7.18 -23.31 -19.43
C ALA A 114 5.91 -22.44 -19.44
N ILE A 115 6.06 -21.10 -19.46
CA ILE A 115 4.96 -20.14 -19.49
C ILE A 115 4.48 -19.96 -20.93
N GLN A 116 3.42 -20.68 -21.29
CA GLN A 116 2.86 -20.69 -22.66
C GLN A 116 1.54 -19.93 -22.79
N SER A 117 0.96 -19.48 -21.67
CA SER A 117 -0.30 -18.75 -21.65
C SER A 117 -0.29 -17.59 -20.65
N VAL A 118 -1.19 -16.63 -20.89
CA VAL A 118 -1.34 -15.44 -20.03
C VAL A 118 -1.66 -15.83 -18.59
N GLY A 119 -2.54 -16.81 -18.39
CA GLY A 119 -2.93 -17.29 -17.06
C GLY A 119 -1.76 -17.92 -16.30
N GLN A 120 -0.88 -18.65 -17.00
CA GLN A 120 0.34 -19.20 -16.37
C GLN A 120 1.29 -18.09 -15.94
N ALA A 121 1.45 -17.03 -16.75
CA ALA A 121 2.24 -15.86 -16.37
C ALA A 121 1.66 -15.16 -15.14
N VAL A 122 0.33 -14.95 -15.11
CA VAL A 122 -0.38 -14.36 -13.96
C VAL A 122 -0.18 -15.20 -12.70
N ASP A 123 -0.36 -16.52 -12.78
CA ASP A 123 -0.21 -17.44 -11.65
C ASP A 123 1.23 -17.46 -11.13
N TYR A 124 2.20 -17.40 -12.04
CA TYR A 124 3.61 -17.33 -11.70
C TYR A 124 3.96 -16.04 -10.94
N ILE A 125 3.53 -14.89 -11.45
CA ILE A 125 3.78 -13.59 -10.79
C ILE A 125 3.05 -13.51 -9.44
N ALA A 126 1.82 -14.00 -9.37
CA ALA A 126 1.04 -14.03 -8.12
C ALA A 126 1.67 -14.93 -7.05
N ALA A 127 2.41 -15.96 -7.45
CA ALA A 127 3.16 -16.82 -6.54
C ALA A 127 4.43 -16.13 -5.99
N GLN A 128 4.93 -15.08 -6.66
CA GLN A 128 6.16 -14.43 -6.29
C GLN A 128 5.92 -13.34 -5.23
N PRO A 129 6.46 -13.46 -4.00
CA PRO A 129 6.14 -12.57 -2.88
C PRO A 129 6.77 -11.16 -2.97
N GLY A 130 7.43 -10.84 -4.09
CA GLY A 130 8.10 -9.56 -4.33
C GLY A 130 7.61 -8.80 -5.56
N ALA A 131 6.57 -9.29 -6.27
CA ALA A 131 5.98 -8.57 -7.39
C ALA A 131 5.23 -7.32 -6.87
N VAL A 132 5.65 -6.14 -7.31
CA VAL A 132 5.21 -4.83 -6.79
C VAL A 132 4.62 -3.91 -7.85
#